data_AF-A0A2R6NMW9-F1
#
_entry.id   AF-A0A2R6NMW9-F1
#
_cell.length_a   1.000
_cell.length_b   1.000
_cell.length_c   1.000
_cell.angle_alpha   90.00
_cell.angle_beta   90.00
_cell.angle_gamma   90.00
#
_symmetry.space_group_name_H-M   'P 1'
#
loop_
_entity.id
_entity.type
_entity.pdbx_description
1 polymer ?
#
loop_
_entity_poly.entity_id
_entity_poly.type
_entity_poly.pdbx_seq_one_letter_code
_entity_poly.pdbx_strand_id
1 'polypeptide(L)'
;MKLSTAIQVILTFAFAQSVHAQAEEWVSTSSASSSSVSAPSSTPSSPASACSTPSTVSGFNNAALPNPFTFNDGTPVLTASDWTCRRAQIAALIQGYEAGTLPGPPETLTSTFTQSGTTGTLAITAANGGPSFTFSQTITFPSGTAPAGGWPLLIAFEGGSIPVPSGVSSTPF
;
A
#
# COMPACT_ATOMS: atom_id res chain seq x y z
N MET A 1 9.20 45.06 35.28
CA MET A 1 9.80 46.06 34.37
C MET A 1 10.61 45.33 33.31
N LYS A 2 10.67 45.88 32.08
CA LYS A 2 11.60 45.60 30.97
C LYS A 2 11.74 44.15 30.43
N LEU A 3 11.51 44.05 29.12
CA LEU A 3 11.97 43.01 28.19
C LEU A 3 13.50 43.11 27.94
N SER A 4 14.02 42.22 27.07
CA SER A 4 15.41 42.12 26.58
C SER A 4 16.34 41.39 27.56
N THR A 5 17.27 40.52 27.14
CA THR A 5 18.00 40.51 25.85
C THR A 5 18.23 39.09 25.31
N ALA A 6 18.22 38.95 23.98
CA ALA A 6 18.73 37.79 23.25
C ALA A 6 20.01 38.18 22.47
N ILE A 7 20.66 37.21 21.80
CA ILE A 7 21.59 37.31 20.63
C ILE A 7 22.95 36.59 20.82
N GLN A 8 23.35 35.84 19.77
CA GLN A 8 24.65 35.20 19.49
C GLN A 8 25.13 34.08 20.44
N VAL A 9 25.90 33.07 19.98
CA VAL A 9 26.52 32.83 18.65
C VAL A 9 26.05 31.49 18.05
N ILE A 10 25.76 31.47 16.74
CA ILE A 10 25.66 30.24 15.93
C ILE A 10 26.97 30.11 15.13
N LEU A 11 27.53 28.89 15.03
CA LEU A 11 28.69 28.61 14.19
C LEU A 11 28.27 27.71 13.01
N THR A 12 28.61 28.13 11.78
CA THR A 12 28.10 27.52 10.54
C THR A 12 29.22 27.31 9.53
N PHE A 13 29.35 26.09 8.99
CA PHE A 13 29.95 25.78 7.68
C PHE A 13 29.12 24.61 7.10
N ALA A 14 28.37 24.70 5.99
CA ALA A 14 28.35 25.53 4.79
C ALA A 14 29.18 25.02 3.60
N PHE A 15 28.52 24.23 2.75
CA PHE A 15 28.70 24.13 1.29
C PHE A 15 27.27 23.92 0.75
N ALA A 16 26.58 24.87 0.11
CA ALA A 16 26.85 25.58 -1.15
C ALA A 16 26.75 24.65 -2.39
N GLN A 17 26.03 24.98 -3.49
CA GLN A 17 25.00 26.01 -3.78
C GLN A 17 24.29 25.57 -5.11
N SER A 18 23.12 26.05 -5.56
CA SER A 18 22.14 27.05 -5.07
C SER A 18 20.70 26.49 -5.40
N VAL A 19 19.60 27.14 -5.83
CA VAL A 19 19.25 28.50 -6.32
C VAL A 19 17.89 28.99 -5.75
N HIS A 20 17.84 30.29 -5.47
CA HIS A 20 16.83 31.31 -5.80
C HIS A 20 15.52 30.90 -6.52
N ALA A 21 14.34 31.49 -6.22
CA ALA A 21 13.99 32.43 -5.14
C ALA A 21 12.45 32.60 -4.94
N GLN A 22 12.07 33.02 -3.71
CA GLN A 22 10.95 33.89 -3.28
C GLN A 22 9.70 34.09 -4.18
N ALA A 23 8.51 33.84 -3.62
CA ALA A 23 7.42 34.82 -3.50
C ALA A 23 6.31 34.35 -2.52
N GLU A 24 5.79 35.26 -1.70
CA GLU A 24 4.54 35.13 -0.93
C GLU A 24 3.54 36.14 -1.52
N GLU A 25 2.33 35.71 -1.90
CA GLU A 25 1.19 36.62 -2.00
C GLU A 25 -0.15 35.88 -1.83
N TRP A 26 -1.09 36.49 -1.10
CA TRP A 26 -2.42 35.91 -0.86
C TRP A 26 -3.40 36.33 -1.97
N VAL A 27 -4.03 35.37 -2.64
CA VAL A 27 -5.25 35.62 -3.41
C VAL A 27 -6.27 34.49 -3.22
N SER A 28 -7.53 34.85 -2.98
CA SER A 28 -8.64 33.92 -2.82
C SER A 28 -9.55 33.97 -4.04
N THR A 29 -9.46 32.96 -4.91
CA THR A 29 -10.38 32.78 -6.04
C THR A 29 -10.84 31.34 -6.10
N SER A 30 -12.14 31.10 -5.96
CA SER A 30 -12.73 29.75 -6.05
C SER A 30 -12.87 29.31 -7.51
N SER A 31 -12.29 28.18 -7.87
CA SER A 31 -12.60 27.47 -9.13
C SER A 31 -12.51 25.95 -8.93
N ALA A 32 -13.59 25.25 -9.27
CA ALA A 32 -13.64 23.80 -9.18
C ALA A 32 -12.70 23.19 -10.23
N SER A 33 -11.62 22.55 -9.77
CA SER A 33 -10.63 21.90 -10.62
C SER A 33 -10.76 20.39 -10.50
N SER A 34 -11.07 19.72 -11.61
CA SER A 34 -11.17 18.26 -11.68
C SER A 34 -9.77 17.64 -11.60
N SER A 35 -9.28 17.40 -10.38
CA SER A 35 -7.97 16.79 -10.13
C SER A 35 -7.97 15.32 -10.55
N SER A 36 -7.55 15.04 -11.79
CA SER A 36 -7.10 13.72 -12.19
C SER A 36 -5.85 13.37 -11.39
N VAL A 37 -6.02 12.62 -10.30
CA VAL A 37 -4.91 12.13 -9.48
C VAL A 37 -4.19 11.04 -10.27
N SER A 38 -3.22 11.45 -11.09
CA SER A 38 -2.23 10.55 -11.65
C SER A 38 -1.49 9.91 -10.48
N ALA A 39 -1.81 8.65 -10.18
CA ALA A 39 -1.09 7.89 -9.18
C ALA A 39 0.41 7.91 -9.55
N PRO A 40 1.32 8.17 -8.59
CA PRO A 40 2.72 7.94 -8.86
C PRO A 40 2.90 6.47 -9.22
N SER A 41 3.67 6.16 -10.26
CA SER A 41 4.10 4.80 -10.55
C SER A 41 5.13 4.33 -9.53
N SER A 42 4.72 4.26 -8.27
CA SER A 42 5.28 3.33 -7.29
C SER A 42 4.97 1.92 -7.79
N THR A 43 5.75 1.48 -8.76
CA THR A 43 6.06 0.06 -8.88
C THR A 43 6.42 -0.44 -7.48
N PRO A 44 5.96 -1.64 -7.07
CA PRO A 44 6.67 -2.39 -6.05
C PRO A 44 8.01 -2.80 -6.67
N SER A 45 8.93 -1.84 -6.74
CA SER A 45 10.29 -1.96 -7.23
C SER A 45 11.06 -2.85 -6.26
N SER A 46 10.86 -4.16 -6.40
CA SER A 46 11.36 -5.20 -5.51
C SER A 46 12.87 -5.01 -5.27
N PRO A 47 13.29 -4.52 -4.08
CA PRO A 47 14.70 -4.39 -3.74
C PRO A 47 15.23 -5.70 -3.15
N ALA A 48 14.46 -6.79 -3.28
CA ALA A 48 14.88 -8.12 -2.91
C ALA A 48 15.88 -8.63 -3.96
N SER A 49 17.17 -8.47 -3.64
CA SER A 49 18.30 -9.08 -4.33
C SER A 49 17.97 -10.52 -4.75
N ALA A 50 17.94 -10.76 -6.07
CA ALA A 50 17.28 -11.86 -6.78
C ALA A 50 17.11 -13.18 -5.99
N CYS A 51 16.05 -13.25 -5.17
CA CYS A 51 15.72 -14.43 -4.38
C CYS A 51 15.34 -15.60 -5.30
N SER A 52 15.82 -16.81 -5.01
CA SER A 52 15.41 -18.00 -5.76
C SER A 52 13.97 -18.40 -5.39
N THR A 53 13.03 -18.21 -6.32
CA THR A 53 11.60 -18.49 -6.16
C THR A 53 11.09 -19.59 -7.11
N PRO A 54 11.60 -20.84 -7.00
CA PRO A 54 11.05 -21.95 -7.78
C PRO A 54 9.62 -22.26 -7.32
N SER A 55 8.74 -22.57 -8.28
CA SER A 55 7.34 -22.92 -8.01
C SER A 55 7.15 -24.36 -7.52
N THR A 56 8.15 -25.23 -7.68
CA THR A 56 8.16 -26.61 -7.17
C THR A 56 9.51 -27.00 -6.57
N VAL A 57 9.53 -28.04 -5.74
CA VAL A 57 10.76 -28.66 -5.21
C VAL A 57 10.80 -30.12 -5.61
N SER A 58 11.76 -30.49 -6.46
CA SER A 58 11.94 -31.88 -6.89
C SER A 58 12.38 -32.76 -5.71
N GLY A 59 11.79 -33.96 -5.59
CA GLY A 59 12.13 -34.92 -4.54
C GLY A 59 11.71 -34.53 -3.12
N PHE A 60 10.91 -33.47 -2.93
CA PHE A 60 10.45 -33.08 -1.59
C PHE A 60 9.58 -34.17 -0.97
N ASN A 61 10.04 -34.73 0.16
CA ASN A 61 9.33 -35.75 0.92
C ASN A 61 9.51 -35.48 2.42
N ASN A 62 8.44 -35.05 3.07
CA ASN A 62 8.37 -34.79 4.50
C ASN A 62 6.96 -35.15 5.00
N ALA A 63 6.87 -35.99 6.02
CA ALA A 63 5.59 -36.38 6.64
C ALA A 63 5.11 -35.36 7.70
N ALA A 64 5.95 -34.42 8.11
CA ALA A 64 5.62 -33.31 8.99
C ALA A 64 5.41 -32.01 8.20
N LEU A 65 4.98 -30.94 8.89
CA LEU A 65 4.89 -29.61 8.29
C LEU A 65 6.28 -29.14 7.78
N PRO A 66 6.37 -28.51 6.58
CA PRO A 66 7.62 -27.92 6.11
C PRO A 66 8.13 -26.82 7.05
N ASN A 67 9.44 -26.76 7.29
CA ASN A 67 10.02 -25.72 8.15
C ASN A 67 9.94 -24.35 7.45
N PRO A 68 9.25 -23.33 8.03
CA PRO A 68 9.27 -21.99 7.46
C PRO A 68 10.67 -21.36 7.53
N PHE A 69 11.50 -21.73 8.51
CA PHE A 69 12.83 -21.13 8.75
C PHE A 69 14.01 -21.84 8.07
N THR A 70 13.74 -22.62 7.02
CA THR A 70 14.78 -23.23 6.17
C THR A 70 14.40 -23.05 4.71
N PHE A 71 15.33 -22.54 3.88
CA PHE A 71 15.14 -22.42 2.43
C PHE A 71 15.13 -23.79 1.75
N ASN A 72 14.67 -23.84 0.50
CA ASN A 72 14.58 -25.07 -0.28
C ASN A 72 15.93 -25.77 -0.56
N ASP A 73 17.07 -25.09 -0.33
CA ASP A 73 18.43 -25.62 -0.43
C ASP A 73 19.00 -26.13 0.91
N GLY A 74 18.22 -26.04 2.00
CA GLY A 74 18.64 -26.41 3.35
C GLY A 74 19.29 -25.28 4.16
N THR A 75 19.49 -24.08 3.60
CA THR A 75 20.08 -22.96 4.35
C THR A 75 19.08 -22.36 5.36
N PRO A 76 19.55 -21.88 6.54
CA PRO A 76 18.66 -21.34 7.57
C PRO A 76 18.22 -19.90 7.26
N VAL A 77 17.01 -19.57 7.69
CA VAL A 77 16.46 -18.20 7.65
C VAL A 77 16.74 -17.55 9.00
N LEU A 78 17.63 -16.55 9.06
CA LEU A 78 18.13 -15.99 10.32
C LEU A 78 17.75 -14.52 10.55
N THR A 79 17.46 -13.77 9.47
CA THR A 79 17.21 -12.33 9.49
C THR A 79 15.88 -11.94 8.83
N ALA A 80 15.43 -10.70 9.04
CA ALA A 80 14.27 -10.14 8.34
C ALA A 80 14.51 -9.98 6.81
N SER A 81 15.78 -9.90 6.37
CA SER A 81 16.15 -9.94 4.96
C SER A 81 15.93 -11.33 4.38
N ASP A 82 16.42 -12.36 5.08
CA ASP A 82 16.22 -13.76 4.69
C ASP A 82 14.73 -14.10 4.64
N TRP A 83 13.96 -13.64 5.64
CA TRP A 83 12.51 -13.81 5.66
C TRP A 83 11.81 -13.14 4.46
N THR A 84 12.36 -12.03 3.95
CA THR A 84 11.82 -11.38 2.74
C THR A 84 11.99 -12.28 1.51
N CYS A 85 13.17 -12.92 1.34
CA CYS A 85 13.35 -13.93 0.30
C CYS A 85 12.52 -15.21 0.56
N ARG A 86 12.45 -15.69 1.80
CA ARG A 86 11.71 -16.92 2.15
C ARG A 86 10.21 -16.74 1.93
N ARG A 87 9.63 -15.57 2.24
CA ARG A 87 8.23 -15.24 1.94
C ARG A 87 7.96 -15.29 0.44
N ALA A 88 8.86 -14.75 -0.39
CA ALA A 88 8.73 -14.80 -1.85
C ALA A 88 8.83 -16.24 -2.38
N GLN A 89 9.74 -17.05 -1.82
CA GLN A 89 9.88 -18.47 -2.15
C GLN A 89 8.63 -19.28 -1.77
N ILE A 90 8.10 -19.10 -0.55
CA ILE A 90 6.85 -19.75 -0.10
C ILE A 90 5.67 -19.33 -0.99
N ALA A 91 5.56 -18.04 -1.34
CA ALA A 91 4.49 -17.56 -2.23
C ALA A 91 4.57 -18.15 -3.65
N ALA A 92 5.76 -18.44 -4.17
CA ALA A 92 5.92 -19.14 -5.44
C ALA A 92 5.56 -20.63 -5.36
N LEU A 93 5.90 -21.29 -4.25
CA LEU A 93 5.51 -22.69 -3.99
C LEU A 93 3.99 -22.85 -3.85
N ILE A 94 3.32 -21.97 -3.11
CA ILE A 94 1.86 -21.97 -2.95
C ILE A 94 1.16 -21.86 -4.33
N GLN A 95 1.62 -20.95 -5.18
CA GLN A 95 1.11 -20.81 -6.56
C GLN A 95 1.38 -22.05 -7.43
N GLY A 96 2.53 -22.71 -7.25
CA GLY A 96 2.91 -23.89 -8.03
C GLY A 96 2.25 -25.20 -7.60
N TYR A 97 1.83 -25.32 -6.33
CA TYR A 97 1.24 -26.56 -5.78
C TYR A 97 -0.28 -26.50 -5.56
N GLU A 98 -0.86 -25.34 -5.22
CA GLU A 98 -2.27 -25.26 -4.80
C GLU A 98 -3.06 -24.07 -5.37
N ALA A 99 -2.51 -22.85 -5.36
CA ALA A 99 -3.27 -21.63 -5.64
C ALA A 99 -3.34 -21.25 -7.14
N GLY A 100 -2.48 -21.85 -7.97
CA GLY A 100 -2.28 -21.41 -9.36
C GLY A 100 -1.55 -20.07 -9.46
N THR A 101 -1.32 -19.58 -10.68
CA THR A 101 -0.61 -18.32 -10.91
C THR A 101 -1.43 -17.13 -10.47
N LEU A 102 -0.89 -16.30 -9.56
CA LEU A 102 -1.39 -14.96 -9.29
C LEU A 102 -0.95 -14.03 -10.44
N PRO A 103 -1.87 -13.41 -11.21
CA PRO A 103 -1.49 -12.50 -12.28
C PRO A 103 -0.76 -11.25 -11.78
N GLY A 104 -0.01 -10.61 -12.68
CA GLY A 104 0.52 -9.27 -12.44
C GLY A 104 -0.57 -8.21 -12.31
N PRO A 105 -0.22 -6.97 -11.93
CA PRO A 105 -1.16 -5.85 -11.95
C PRO A 105 -1.71 -5.63 -13.37
N PRO A 106 -2.97 -5.18 -13.52
CA PRO A 106 -3.54 -4.95 -14.83
C PRO A 106 -2.88 -3.75 -15.53
N GLU A 107 -2.84 -3.78 -16.87
CA GLU A 107 -2.32 -2.69 -17.72
C GLU A 107 -3.01 -1.35 -17.44
N THR A 108 -4.31 -1.40 -17.11
CA THR A 108 -5.08 -0.24 -16.69
C THR A 108 -5.88 -0.55 -15.42
N LEU A 109 -5.87 0.41 -14.50
CA LEU A 109 -6.70 0.42 -13.29
C LEU A 109 -7.20 1.85 -13.08
N THR A 110 -8.51 2.01 -12.98
CA THR A 110 -9.18 3.30 -12.74
C THR A 110 -10.25 3.11 -11.67
N SER A 111 -10.63 4.19 -11.00
CA SER A 111 -11.74 4.15 -10.05
C SER A 111 -12.51 5.47 -10.01
N THR A 112 -13.78 5.38 -9.61
CA THR A 112 -14.58 6.55 -9.23
C THR A 112 -15.16 6.32 -7.84
N PHE A 113 -15.26 7.39 -7.06
CA PHE A 113 -15.79 7.36 -5.70
C PHE A 113 -16.90 8.39 -5.57
N THR A 114 -18.01 7.98 -4.96
CA THR A 114 -19.13 8.86 -4.58
C THR A 114 -19.49 8.59 -3.12
N GLN A 115 -20.03 9.58 -2.41
CA GLN A 115 -20.42 9.43 -1.01
C GLN A 115 -21.70 10.21 -0.70
N SER A 116 -22.58 9.60 0.09
CA SER A 116 -23.79 10.19 0.65
C SER A 116 -23.87 9.87 2.13
N GLY A 117 -23.71 10.88 2.98
CA GLY A 117 -23.62 10.70 4.43
C GLY A 117 -22.48 9.75 4.83
N THR A 118 -22.81 8.70 5.58
CA THR A 118 -21.89 7.65 6.04
C THR A 118 -21.68 6.52 5.02
N THR A 119 -22.23 6.61 3.80
CA THR A 119 -22.14 5.54 2.80
C THR A 119 -21.44 6.04 1.54
N GLY A 120 -20.31 5.43 1.18
CA GLY A 120 -19.64 5.63 -0.09
C GLY A 120 -19.79 4.44 -1.03
N THR A 121 -19.58 4.69 -2.32
CA THR A 121 -19.47 3.64 -3.35
C THR A 121 -18.18 3.87 -4.12
N LEU A 122 -17.30 2.87 -4.10
CA LEU A 122 -16.05 2.83 -4.84
C LEU A 122 -16.21 1.87 -6.02
N ALA A 123 -16.36 2.43 -7.23
CA ALA A 123 -16.36 1.67 -8.48
C ALA A 123 -14.93 1.55 -8.99
N ILE A 124 -14.47 0.34 -9.28
CA ILE A 124 -13.11 0.01 -9.73
C ILE A 124 -13.21 -0.67 -11.09
N THR A 125 -12.49 -0.15 -12.08
CA THR A 125 -12.46 -0.69 -13.46
C THR A 125 -11.04 -1.05 -13.85
N ALA A 126 -10.83 -2.29 -14.30
CA ALA A 126 -9.54 -2.84 -14.71
C ALA A 126 -9.60 -3.47 -16.10
N ALA A 127 -8.50 -3.42 -16.87
CA ALA A 127 -8.39 -4.10 -18.16
C ALA A 127 -6.95 -4.49 -18.52
N ASN A 128 -6.82 -5.54 -19.35
CA ASN A 128 -5.60 -6.05 -19.97
C ASN A 128 -5.88 -6.34 -21.45
N GLY A 129 -5.42 -5.49 -22.37
CA GLY A 129 -5.48 -5.68 -23.84
C GLY A 129 -6.86 -5.91 -24.47
N GLY A 130 -7.96 -5.81 -23.71
CA GLY A 130 -9.28 -6.29 -24.10
C GLY A 130 -10.41 -5.68 -23.25
N PRO A 131 -11.57 -6.35 -23.13
CA PRO A 131 -12.72 -5.83 -22.38
C PRO A 131 -12.37 -5.49 -20.93
N SER A 132 -12.87 -4.36 -20.45
CA SER A 132 -12.73 -3.95 -19.06
C SER A 132 -13.75 -4.67 -18.16
N PHE A 133 -13.31 -5.01 -16.95
CA PHE A 133 -14.17 -5.47 -15.87
C PHE A 133 -14.35 -4.36 -14.84
N THR A 134 -15.59 -4.16 -14.37
CA THR A 134 -15.92 -3.16 -13.35
C THR A 134 -16.67 -3.82 -12.20
N PHE A 135 -16.23 -3.57 -10.98
CA PHE A 135 -16.90 -3.96 -9.74
C PHE A 135 -17.04 -2.75 -8.81
N SER A 136 -18.03 -2.76 -7.91
CA SER A 136 -18.43 -1.58 -7.14
C SER A 136 -18.72 -1.94 -5.69
N GLN A 137 -17.83 -1.56 -4.78
CA GLN A 137 -17.96 -1.88 -3.36
C GLN A 137 -18.53 -0.70 -2.57
N THR A 138 -19.45 -1.01 -1.65
CA THR A 138 -20.05 -0.03 -0.74
C THR A 138 -19.19 0.11 0.51
N ILE A 139 -18.77 1.32 0.86
CA ILE A 139 -17.97 1.60 2.06
C ILE A 139 -18.86 2.28 3.11
N THR A 140 -18.99 1.65 4.27
CA THR A 140 -19.64 2.25 5.45
C THR A 140 -18.60 2.98 6.29
N PHE A 141 -18.82 4.26 6.53
CA PHE A 141 -17.94 5.13 7.30
C PHE A 141 -18.51 5.39 8.71
N PRO A 142 -17.65 5.55 9.74
CA PRO A 142 -18.06 6.11 11.02
C PRO A 142 -18.62 7.53 10.88
N SER A 143 -19.45 7.94 11.83
CA SER A 143 -19.90 9.33 11.96
C SER A 143 -18.85 10.21 12.62
N GLY A 144 -18.91 11.52 12.35
CA GLY A 144 -17.96 12.51 12.87
C GLY A 144 -16.80 12.82 11.92
N THR A 145 -15.73 13.39 12.46
CA THR A 145 -14.55 13.81 11.70
C THR A 145 -13.51 12.69 11.63
N ALA A 146 -13.03 12.39 10.43
CA ALA A 146 -11.96 11.41 10.23
C ALA A 146 -10.64 11.84 10.89
N PRO A 147 -9.78 10.90 11.31
CA PRO A 147 -8.39 11.17 11.63
C PRO A 147 -7.64 11.84 10.45
N ALA A 148 -6.53 12.51 10.72
CA ALA A 148 -5.76 13.22 9.69
C ALA A 148 -5.22 12.32 8.56
N GLY A 149 -5.06 11.02 8.79
CA GLY A 149 -4.72 10.01 7.79
C GLY A 149 -5.93 9.35 7.09
N GLY A 150 -7.14 9.86 7.29
CA GLY A 150 -8.39 9.20 6.92
C GLY A 150 -8.87 8.17 7.95
N TRP A 151 -10.01 7.54 7.66
CA TRP A 151 -10.52 6.43 8.47
C TRP A 151 -9.76 5.13 8.15
N PRO A 152 -9.37 4.31 9.15
CA PRO A 152 -8.93 2.94 8.90
C PRO A 152 -10.08 2.12 8.30
N LEU A 153 -9.76 1.19 7.39
CA LEU A 153 -10.74 0.41 6.62
C LEU A 153 -10.55 -1.10 6.86
N LEU A 154 -11.64 -1.79 7.19
CA LEU A 154 -11.76 -3.25 7.16
C LEU A 154 -12.41 -3.69 5.84
N ILE A 155 -11.69 -4.49 5.05
CA ILE A 155 -12.25 -5.21 3.91
C ILE A 155 -12.74 -6.57 4.42
N ALA A 156 -14.06 -6.78 4.38
CA ALA A 156 -14.72 -7.95 4.96
C ALA A 156 -15.30 -8.82 3.85
N PHE A 157 -14.62 -9.91 3.50
CA PHE A 157 -15.10 -10.87 2.48
C PHE A 157 -16.50 -11.38 2.85
N GLU A 158 -17.43 -11.30 1.90
CA GLU A 158 -18.87 -11.60 2.05
C GLU A 158 -19.56 -10.84 3.21
N GLY A 159 -19.00 -9.72 3.64
CA GLY A 159 -19.46 -8.93 4.81
C GLY A 159 -18.87 -9.36 6.15
N GLY A 160 -18.23 -10.54 6.22
CA GLY A 160 -17.52 -11.05 7.39
C GLY A 160 -18.41 -11.46 8.57
N SER A 161 -17.77 -11.82 9.69
CA SER A 161 -18.47 -12.27 10.92
C SER A 161 -17.76 -11.82 12.21
N ILE A 162 -17.00 -10.73 12.15
CA ILE A 162 -16.36 -10.08 13.31
C ILE A 162 -17.00 -8.70 13.55
N PRO A 163 -17.15 -8.25 14.82
CA PRO A 163 -17.70 -6.92 15.09
C PRO A 163 -16.71 -5.83 14.66
N VAL A 164 -17.19 -4.87 13.86
CA VAL A 164 -16.39 -3.73 13.40
C VAL A 164 -16.27 -2.71 14.55
N PRO A 165 -15.05 -2.31 14.98
CA PRO A 165 -14.88 -1.31 16.02
C PRO A 165 -15.38 0.09 15.61
N SER A 166 -15.82 0.89 16.58
CA SER A 166 -16.13 2.31 16.35
C SER A 166 -14.89 3.06 15.85
N GLY A 167 -15.08 3.93 14.85
CA GLY A 167 -13.97 4.63 14.20
C GLY A 167 -13.24 3.84 13.12
N VAL A 168 -13.69 2.61 12.79
CA VAL A 168 -13.23 1.82 11.64
C VAL A 168 -14.32 1.81 10.57
N SER A 169 -13.96 2.14 9.33
CA SER A 169 -14.83 1.95 8.17
C SER A 169 -14.86 0.49 7.76
N SER A 170 -15.94 0.01 7.15
CA SER A 170 -16.01 -1.35 6.62
C SER A 170 -16.56 -1.38 5.19
N THR A 171 -16.10 -2.35 4.41
CA THR A 171 -16.67 -2.64 3.08
C THR A 171 -16.78 -4.15 2.90
N PRO A 172 -17.94 -4.68 2.47
CA PRO A 172 -18.00 -6.05 1.98
C PRO A 172 -17.13 -6.18 0.71
N PHE A 173 -16.48 -7.33 0.56
CA PHE A 173 -15.83 -7.75 -0.68
C PHE A 173 -16.52 -9.00 -1.22
#